data_AF-A0A3M1IT03-F1
#
_entry.id   AF-A0A3M1IT03-F1
#
_cell.length_a   1.000
_cell.length_b   1.000
_cell.length_c   1.000
_cell.angle_alpha   90.00
_cell.angle_beta   90.00
_cell.angle_gamma   90.00
#
_symmetry.space_group_name_H-M   'P 1'
#
loop_
_entity.id
_entity.type
_entity.pdbx_description
1 polymer ?
#
loop_
_entity_poly.entity_id
_entity_poly.type
_entity_poly.pdbx_seq_one_letter_code
_entity_poly.pdbx_strand_id
1 'polypeptide(L)' 'MVNGGEDRVVSTEAVAGLVDKLKTQKGVVIDHEVVPGANHFFEGHVDELMAVVDAYLDRRLEGRTKESAA' A
#
# COMPACT_ATOMS: atom_id res chain seq x y z
N MET A 1 -2.15 0.30 1.81
CA MET A 1 -1.78 1.73 1.75
C MET A 1 -0.42 1.83 1.11
N VAL A 2 -0.23 2.77 0.20
CA VAL A 2 1.03 3.00 -0.50
C VAL A 2 1.35 4.50 -0.47
N ASN A 3 2.59 4.87 -0.19
CA ASN A 3 3.05 6.27 -0.21
C ASN A 3 4.47 6.39 -0.79
N GLY A 4 4.87 7.59 -1.20
CA GLY A 4 6.23 7.88 -1.64
C GLY A 4 7.18 8.11 -0.46
N GLY A 5 8.43 7.65 -0.57
CA GLY A 5 9.44 7.77 0.47
C GLY A 5 9.99 9.18 0.67
N GLU A 6 9.96 10.02 -0.37
CA GLU A 6 10.38 11.42 -0.37
C GLU A 6 9.18 12.39 -0.49
N ASP A 7 7.99 11.95 -0.09
CA ASP A 7 6.80 12.79 -0.05
C ASP A 7 6.97 13.96 0.94
N ARG A 8 6.90 15.19 0.41
CA ARG A 8 7.01 16.44 1.17
C ARG A 8 5.66 17.09 1.50
N VAL A 9 4.57 16.56 0.96
CA VAL A 9 3.20 17.01 1.23
C VAL A 9 2.64 16.23 2.42
N VAL A 10 2.84 14.92 2.41
CA VAL A 10 2.47 14.02 3.50
C VAL A 10 3.66 13.15 3.84
N SER A 11 4.30 13.39 4.99
CA SER A 11 5.51 12.65 5.36
C SER A 11 5.24 11.16 5.57
N THR A 12 6.22 10.32 5.23
CA THR A 12 6.18 8.86 5.46
C THR A 12 5.90 8.51 6.93
N GLU A 13 6.41 9.31 7.88
CA GLU A 13 6.16 9.12 9.32
C GLU A 13 4.68 9.32 9.68
N ALA A 14 4.02 10.33 9.11
CA ALA A 14 2.60 10.57 9.35
C ALA A 14 1.74 9.42 8.81
N VAL A 15 2.10 8.88 7.64
CA VAL A 15 1.45 7.71 7.05
C VAL A 15 1.67 6.47 7.92
N ALA A 16 2.90 6.21 8.37
CA ALA A 16 3.21 5.09 9.26
C ALA A 16 2.40 5.16 10.57
N GLY A 17 2.34 6.33 11.20
CA GLY A 17 1.54 6.54 12.42
C GLY A 17 0.03 6.33 12.21
N LEU A 18 -0.50 6.61 11.02
CA LEU A 18 -1.89 6.28 10.66
C LEU A 18 -2.06 4.76 10.48
N VAL A 19 -1.15 4.11 9.75
CA VAL A 19 -1.18 2.66 9.52
C VAL A 19 -1.16 1.91 10.84
N ASP A 20 -0.31 2.30 11.78
CA ASP A 20 -0.22 1.65 13.10
C ASP A 20 -1.54 1.75 13.86
N LYS A 21 -2.20 2.92 13.82
CA LYS A 21 -3.54 3.08 14.40
C LYS A 21 -4.57 2.18 13.73
N LEU A 22 -4.58 2.12 12.40
CA LEU A 22 -5.53 1.28 11.65
C LEU A 22 -5.31 -0.22 11.91
N LYS A 23 -4.05 -0.67 12.04
CA LYS A 23 -3.71 -2.06 12.37
C LYS A 23 -4.25 -2.53 13.73
N THR A 24 -4.57 -1.61 14.65
CA THR A 24 -5.19 -1.98 15.94
C THR A 24 -6.66 -2.38 15.82
N GLN A 25 -7.32 -2.06 14.70
CA GLN A 25 -8.74 -2.33 14.52
C GLN A 25 -8.98 -3.80 14.19
N LYS A 26 -9.91 -4.44 14.89
CA LYS A 26 -10.25 -5.85 14.65
C LYS A 26 -11.00 -6.00 13.34
N GLY A 27 -10.72 -7.10 12.63
CA GLY A 27 -11.45 -7.49 11.42
C GLY A 27 -10.96 -6.84 10.13
N VAL A 28 -9.88 -6.07 10.18
CA VAL A 28 -9.22 -5.52 8.98
C VAL A 28 -7.74 -5.87 8.96
N VAL A 29 -7.20 -6.09 7.77
CA VAL A 29 -5.76 -6.26 7.53
C VAL A 29 -5.30 -5.07 6.72
N ILE A 30 -4.29 -4.37 7.23
CA ILE A 30 -3.73 -3.16 6.62
C ILE A 30 -2.33 -3.47 6.13
N ASP A 31 -2.19 -3.64 4.82
CA ASP A 31 -0.90 -3.67 4.13
C ASP A 31 -0.37 -2.24 3.97
N HIS A 32 0.93 -2.03 4.14
CA HIS A 32 1.59 -0.74 3.95
C HIS A 32 2.90 -0.91 3.22
N GLU A 33 3.04 -0.20 2.09
CA GLU A 33 4.23 -0.19 1.24
C GLU A 33 4.71 1.26 1.03
N VAL A 34 6.02 1.43 0.90
CA VAL A 34 6.65 2.72 0.62
C VAL A 34 7.47 2.58 -0.66
N VAL A 35 7.22 3.45 -1.65
CA VAL A 35 8.00 3.50 -2.88
C VAL A 35 9.22 4.39 -2.65
N PRO A 36 10.46 3.85 -2.62
CA PRO A 36 11.66 4.62 -2.31
C PRO A 36 11.90 5.74 -3.34
N GLY A 37 12.36 6.92 -2.89
CA GLY A 37 12.63 8.06 -3.78
C GLY A 37 11.40 8.78 -4.34
N ALA A 38 10.22 8.16 -4.31
CA ALA A 38 9.01 8.76 -4.85
C ALA A 38 8.53 9.95 -4.02
N ASN A 39 8.13 11.03 -4.72
CA ASN A 39 7.44 12.18 -4.13
C ASN A 39 5.92 11.91 -4.00
N HIS A 40 5.16 12.93 -3.59
CA HIS A 40 3.70 12.84 -3.45
C HIS A 40 2.96 12.40 -4.72
N PHE A 41 3.52 12.77 -5.88
CA PHE A 41 2.93 12.55 -7.19
C PHE A 41 3.45 11.29 -7.88
N PHE A 42 4.43 10.61 -7.28
CA PHE A 42 5.16 9.47 -7.85
C PHE A 42 5.76 9.78 -9.24
N GLU A 43 6.13 11.04 -9.50
CA GLU A 43 6.78 11.43 -10.76
C GLU A 43 8.08 10.63 -10.95
N GLY A 44 8.21 9.94 -12.08
CA GLY A 44 9.35 9.06 -12.35
C GLY A 44 9.29 7.68 -11.65
N HIS A 45 8.28 7.43 -10.83
CA HIS A 45 8.10 6.19 -10.06
C HIS A 45 6.73 5.53 -10.28
N VAL A 46 6.00 5.92 -11.32
CA VAL A 46 4.66 5.39 -11.63
C VAL A 46 4.70 3.87 -11.87
N ASP A 47 5.71 3.37 -12.58
CA ASP A 47 5.82 1.93 -12.86
C ASP A 47 6.04 1.12 -11.57
N GLU A 48 6.84 1.63 -10.63
CA GLU A 48 7.05 1.02 -9.31
C GLU A 48 5.77 1.04 -8.47
N LEU A 49 5.04 2.16 -8.49
CA LEU A 49 3.73 2.27 -7.86
C LEU A 49 2.75 1.23 -8.42
N MET A 50 2.68 1.10 -9.76
CA MET A 50 1.78 0.16 -10.41
C MET A 50 2.14 -1.29 -10.07
N ALA A 51 3.44 -1.63 -10.03
CA ALA A 51 3.88 -2.97 -9.62
C ALA A 51 3.43 -3.33 -8.20
N VAL A 52 3.48 -2.38 -7.26
CA VAL A 52 2.98 -2.58 -5.90
C VAL A 52 1.46 -2.78 -5.88
N VAL A 53 0.71 -2.01 -6.67
CA VAL A 53 -0.75 -2.11 -6.79
C VAL A 53 -1.15 -3.45 -7.39
N ASP A 54 -0.54 -3.85 -8.49
CA ASP A 54 -0.82 -5.10 -9.20
C ASP A 54 -0.53 -6.30 -8.28
N ALA A 55 0.63 -6.32 -7.62
CA ALA A 55 0.97 -7.38 -6.67
C ALA A 55 -0.01 -7.46 -5.47
N TYR A 56 -0.57 -6.34 -5.03
CA TYR A 56 -1.62 -6.35 -4.01
C TYR A 56 -2.93 -6.92 -4.54
N LEU A 57 -3.34 -6.53 -5.75
CA LEU A 57 -4.55 -7.03 -6.38
C LEU A 57 -4.46 -8.52 -6.66
N ASP A 58 -3.35 -9.01 -7.21
CA ASP A 58 -3.14 -10.44 -7.49
C ASP A 58 -3.32 -11.28 -6.23
N ARG A 59 -2.64 -10.93 -5.13
CA ARG A 59 -2.80 -11.64 -3.84
C ARG A 59 -4.25 -11.66 -3.35
N ARG A 60 -4.94 -10.52 -3.45
CA ARG A 60 -6.33 -10.38 -2.97
C ARG A 60 -7.32 -11.10 -3.86
N LEU A 61 -7.07 -11.17 -5.17
CA LEU A 61 -7.92 -11.83 -6.15
C LEU A 61 -7.72 -13.35 -6.13
N GLU A 62 -6.48 -13.82 -6.01
CA GLU A 62 -6.16 -15.24 -5.83
C GLU A 62 -6.84 -15.82 -4.59
N GLY A 63 -6.83 -15.07 -3.47
CA GLY A 63 -7.53 -15.46 -2.24
C GLY A 63 -9.03 -15.66 -2.44
N ARG A 64 -9.70 -14.76 -3.19
CA ARG A 64 -11.13 -14.86 -3.49
C ARG A 64 -11.48 -16.03 -4.41
N THR A 65 -10.57 -16.39 -5.31
CA THR A 65 -10.81 -17.48 -6.27
C THR A 65 -10.80 -18.85 -5.57
N LYS A 66 -10.00 -19.02 -4.50
CA LYS A 66 -9.97 -20.25 -3.69
C LYS A 66 -11.16 -20.38 -2.75
N GLU A 67 -11.70 -19.26 -2.26
CA GLU A 67 -12.85 -19.24 -1.33
C GLU A 67 -14.19 -19.45 -2.05
N SER A 68 -14.31 -19.01 -3.30
CA SER A 68 -15.51 -19.23 -4.13
C SER A 68 -15.59 -20.62 -4.78
N ALA A 69 -14.50 -21.40 -4.75
CA ALA A 69 -14.42 -22.74 -5.33
C ALA A 69 -14.54 -23.87 -4.28
N ALA A 70 -14.81 -23.52 -3.02
CA ALA A 70 -14.97 -24.42 -1.88
C ALA A 70 -16.43 -24.47 -1.39
#